data_AF-Q4CZX0-F1
#
_entry.id   AF-Q4CZX0-F1
#
_cell.length_a   1.000
_cell.length_b   1.000
_cell.length_c   1.000
_cell.angle_alpha   90.00
_cell.angle_beta   90.00
_cell.angle_gamma   90.00
#
_symmetry.space_group_name_H-M   'P 1'
#
loop_
_entity.id
_entity.type
_entity.pdbx_description
1 polymer ?
#
loop_
_entity_poly.entity_id
_entity_poly.type
_entity_poly.pdbx_seq_one_letter_code
_entity_poly.pdbx_strand_id
1 'polypeptide(L)'
;MDADDGGVPAAAKLTGEQEARLVARLHDVSMSHKQETLRLLEARIYPTMPSKRIPKEAIEGSVMRQVDQEMMKRQAAREEREKRIQEEMKPLKVPSETVERSTCRLYTESIQRKKANLEEIKKRHLYAGPPMVQKKFSEIREYVTRLAVPKKREFTIDEINKIYGLAAEPVNAMGVSGGADAAGGEAHNES
;
A
#
# COMPACT_ATOMS: atom_id res chain seq x y z
N MET A 1 -53.13 -99.77 23.48
CA MET A 1 -52.28 -98.56 23.44
C MET A 1 -53.27 -97.43 23.34
N ASP A 2 -53.83 -97.07 24.49
CA ASP A 2 -55.18 -96.53 24.56
C ASP A 2 -55.09 -95.01 24.43
N ALA A 3 -54.92 -94.57 23.19
CA ALA A 3 -55.13 -93.18 22.83
C ALA A 3 -56.64 -92.96 22.86
N ASP A 4 -57.09 -92.50 24.03
CA ASP A 4 -58.38 -91.92 24.34
C ASP A 4 -58.95 -91.19 23.11
N ASP A 5 -59.85 -91.89 22.42
CA ASP A 5 -60.69 -91.40 21.33
C ASP A 5 -61.71 -90.47 21.98
N GLY A 6 -61.21 -89.30 22.38
CA GLY A 6 -61.94 -88.22 23.00
C GLY A 6 -63.04 -87.78 22.05
N GLY A 7 -64.20 -88.40 22.24
CA GLY A 7 -65.38 -88.28 21.43
C GLY A 7 -65.65 -86.83 21.07
N VAL A 8 -65.67 -86.59 19.77
CA VAL A 8 -65.97 -85.31 19.12
C VAL A 8 -67.23 -84.73 19.77
N PRO A 9 -67.13 -83.70 20.65
CA PRO A 9 -68.32 -83.16 21.28
C PRO A 9 -69.07 -82.39 20.19
N ALA A 10 -70.14 -83.03 19.73
CA ALA A 10 -71.08 -82.56 18.73
C ALA A 10 -71.36 -81.07 18.92
N ALA A 11 -70.79 -80.25 18.04
CA ALA A 11 -71.11 -78.86 17.78
C ALA A 11 -71.81 -78.14 18.94
N ALA A 12 -71.13 -77.98 20.08
CA ALA A 12 -71.57 -77.04 21.09
C ALA A 12 -71.59 -75.66 20.41
N LYS A 13 -72.78 -75.23 20.00
CA LYS A 13 -72.98 -73.93 19.35
C LYS A 13 -72.46 -72.88 20.31
N LEU A 14 -71.37 -72.21 19.93
CA LEU A 14 -70.85 -71.09 20.67
C LEU A 14 -71.97 -70.05 20.81
N THR A 15 -72.07 -69.42 21.97
CA THR A 15 -72.98 -68.26 22.09
C THR A 15 -72.42 -67.12 21.24
N GLY A 16 -73.28 -66.21 20.76
CA GLY A 16 -72.82 -65.07 19.95
C GLY A 16 -71.72 -64.23 20.63
N GLU A 17 -71.73 -64.15 21.97
CA GLU A 17 -70.66 -63.51 22.73
C GLU A 17 -69.32 -64.27 22.69
N GLN A 18 -69.36 -65.59 22.74
CA GLN A 18 -68.15 -66.43 22.64
C GLN A 18 -67.55 -66.36 21.24
N GLU A 19 -68.39 -66.34 20.20
CA GLU A 19 -67.96 -66.13 18.81
C GLU A 19 -67.30 -64.77 18.64
N ALA A 20 -67.92 -63.69 19.13
CA ALA A 20 -67.33 -62.35 19.07
C ALA A 20 -65.96 -62.26 19.77
N ARG A 21 -65.82 -62.88 20.96
CA ARG A 21 -64.53 -62.96 21.67
C ARG A 21 -63.50 -63.81 20.93
N LEU A 22 -63.92 -64.88 20.27
CA LEU A 22 -63.02 -65.70 19.46
C LEU A 22 -62.52 -64.93 18.23
N VAL A 23 -63.43 -64.26 17.51
CA VAL A 23 -63.10 -63.43 16.35
C VAL A 23 -62.14 -62.30 16.74
N ALA A 24 -62.39 -61.61 17.86
CA ALA A 24 -61.50 -60.56 18.36
C ALA A 24 -60.08 -61.11 18.62
N ARG A 25 -59.96 -62.25 19.33
CA ARG A 25 -58.66 -62.88 19.59
C ARG A 25 -57.94 -63.30 18.30
N LEU A 26 -58.66 -63.89 17.35
CA LEU A 26 -58.08 -64.29 16.06
C LEU A 26 -57.62 -63.07 15.25
N HIS A 27 -58.40 -61.99 15.28
CA HIS A 27 -58.03 -60.73 14.65
C HIS A 27 -56.76 -60.14 15.27
N ASP A 28 -56.68 -60.07 16.59
CA ASP A 28 -55.51 -59.53 17.30
C ASP A 28 -54.24 -60.33 16.99
N VAL A 29 -54.34 -61.66 17.01
CA VAL A 29 -53.23 -62.56 16.63
C VAL A 29 -52.80 -62.32 15.18
N SER A 30 -53.76 -62.15 14.25
CA SER A 30 -53.47 -61.83 12.85
C SER A 30 -52.76 -60.47 12.70
N MET A 31 -53.20 -59.47 13.46
CA MET A 31 -52.59 -58.13 13.44
C MET A 31 -51.18 -58.14 14.02
N SER A 32 -50.94 -58.83 15.14
CA SER A 32 -49.60 -59.02 15.70
C SER A 32 -48.66 -59.71 14.70
N HIS A 33 -49.13 -60.76 14.04
CA HIS A 33 -48.33 -61.47 13.03
C HIS A 33 -47.97 -60.57 11.83
N LYS A 34 -48.92 -59.78 11.33
CA LYS A 34 -48.67 -58.79 10.27
C LYS A 34 -47.66 -57.73 10.70
N GLN A 35 -47.78 -57.20 11.91
CA GLN A 35 -46.85 -56.19 12.45
C GLN A 35 -45.43 -56.74 12.57
N GLU A 36 -45.28 -57.98 13.06
CA GLU A 36 -43.98 -58.62 13.16
C GLU A 36 -43.35 -58.86 11.78
N THR A 37 -44.16 -59.29 10.82
CA THR A 37 -43.73 -59.48 9.42
C THR A 37 -43.27 -58.15 8.80
N LEU A 38 -43.99 -57.06 9.04
CA LEU A 38 -43.60 -55.72 8.58
C LEU A 38 -42.28 -55.26 9.24
N ARG A 39 -42.12 -55.46 10.54
CA ARG A 39 -40.87 -55.13 11.24
C ARG A 39 -39.67 -55.90 10.65
N LEU A 40 -39.85 -57.19 10.34
CA LEU A 40 -38.81 -58.00 9.71
C LEU A 40 -38.47 -57.52 8.29
N LEU A 41 -39.48 -57.09 7.53
CA LEU A 41 -39.29 -56.50 6.20
C LEU A 41 -38.58 -55.13 6.29
N GLU A 42 -38.96 -54.27 7.23
CA GLU A 42 -38.30 -52.97 7.46
C GLU A 42 -36.83 -53.15 7.83
N ALA A 43 -36.52 -54.07 8.76
CA ALA A 43 -35.15 -54.38 9.13
C ALA A 43 -34.31 -54.92 7.95
N ARG A 44 -34.97 -55.59 6.99
CA ARG A 44 -34.33 -56.11 5.77
C ARG A 44 -34.10 -55.03 4.72
N ILE A 45 -35.06 -54.14 4.51
CA ILE A 45 -35.02 -53.09 3.48
C ILE A 45 -34.15 -51.92 3.96
N TYR A 46 -34.27 -51.55 5.23
CA TYR A 46 -33.56 -50.45 5.86
C TYR A 46 -32.75 -50.95 7.06
N PRO A 47 -31.64 -51.70 6.83
CA PRO A 47 -30.76 -52.10 7.90
C PRO A 47 -30.13 -50.85 8.53
N THR A 48 -30.58 -50.50 9.72
CA THR A 48 -30.04 -49.38 10.50
C THR A 48 -28.65 -49.75 10.98
N MET A 49 -27.63 -49.33 10.25
CA MET A 49 -26.25 -49.55 10.66
C MET A 49 -25.98 -48.77 11.95
N PRO A 50 -25.38 -49.40 12.98
CA PRO A 50 -24.93 -48.65 14.15
C PRO A 50 -23.91 -47.61 13.70
N SER A 51 -23.95 -46.41 14.28
CA SER A 51 -22.99 -45.36 13.96
C SER A 51 -21.58 -45.88 14.25
N LYS A 52 -20.76 -46.08 13.21
CA LYS A 52 -19.34 -46.42 13.34
C LYS A 52 -18.62 -45.22 13.96
N ARG A 53 -18.59 -45.16 15.28
CA ARG A 53 -17.81 -44.16 16.02
C ARG A 53 -16.40 -44.71 16.23
N ILE A 54 -15.42 -43.90 15.89
CA ILE A 54 -14.02 -44.19 16.19
C ILE A 54 -13.87 -44.20 17.72
N PRO A 55 -13.16 -45.18 18.31
CA PRO A 55 -12.92 -45.19 19.75
C PRO A 55 -12.13 -43.96 20.18
N LYS A 56 -12.47 -43.40 21.34
CA LYS A 56 -11.86 -42.16 21.87
C LYS A 56 -10.34 -42.27 22.00
N GLU A 57 -9.87 -43.43 22.45
CA GLU A 57 -8.44 -43.74 22.61
C GLU A 57 -7.65 -43.61 21.29
N ALA A 58 -8.25 -44.00 20.15
CA ALA A 58 -7.60 -43.85 18.85
C ALA A 58 -7.50 -42.38 18.42
N ILE A 59 -8.48 -41.55 18.78
CA ILE A 59 -8.47 -40.10 18.53
C ILE A 59 -7.41 -39.45 19.42
N GLU A 60 -7.40 -39.77 20.71
CA GLU A 60 -6.42 -39.26 21.68
C GLU A 60 -4.99 -39.62 21.28
N GLY A 61 -4.74 -40.87 20.92
CA GLY A 61 -3.43 -41.30 20.41
C GLY A 61 -3.01 -40.59 19.12
N SER A 62 -3.96 -40.23 18.25
CA SER A 62 -3.66 -39.42 17.07
C SER A 62 -3.29 -37.98 17.43
N VAL A 63 -4.04 -37.36 18.35
CA VAL A 63 -3.78 -35.99 18.80
C VAL A 63 -2.43 -35.90 19.51
N MET A 64 -2.12 -36.84 20.40
CA MET A 64 -0.82 -36.88 21.09
C MET A 64 0.34 -36.93 20.09
N ARG A 65 0.29 -37.84 19.11
CA ARG A 65 1.33 -37.93 18.06
C ARG A 65 1.50 -36.62 17.29
N GLN A 66 0.41 -35.94 16.97
CA GLN A 66 0.46 -34.65 16.26
C GLN A 66 1.09 -33.56 17.12
N VAL A 67 0.72 -33.49 18.41
CA VAL A 67 1.28 -32.52 19.36
C VAL A 67 2.77 -32.78 19.58
N ASP A 68 3.18 -34.04 19.78
CA ASP A 68 4.59 -34.40 19.97
C ASP A 68 5.43 -34.02 18.75
N GLN A 69 4.93 -34.26 17.54
CA GLN A 69 5.60 -33.85 16.30
C GLN A 69 5.75 -32.32 16.21
N GLU A 70 4.69 -31.56 16.52
CA GLU A 70 4.75 -30.10 16.51
C GLU A 70 5.69 -29.55 17.59
N MET A 71 5.71 -30.16 18.78
CA MET A 71 6.61 -29.78 19.85
C MET A 71 8.07 -30.06 19.51
N MET A 72 8.38 -31.21 18.91
CA MET A 72 9.73 -31.52 18.41
C MET A 72 10.19 -30.51 17.34
N LYS A 73 9.33 -30.15 16.38
CA LYS A 73 9.66 -29.12 15.37
C LYS A 73 9.96 -27.76 16.00
N ARG A 74 9.12 -27.34 16.96
CA ARG A 74 9.32 -26.06 17.67
C ARG A 74 10.60 -26.07 18.49
N GLN A 75 10.91 -27.19 19.14
CA GLN A 75 12.15 -27.33 19.89
C GLN A 75 13.37 -27.26 18.95
N ALA A 76 13.37 -28.01 17.85
CA ALA A 76 14.44 -27.95 16.86
C ALA A 76 14.66 -26.53 16.30
N ALA A 77 13.58 -25.80 16.01
CA ALA A 77 13.67 -24.42 15.53
C ALA A 77 14.24 -23.45 16.58
N ARG A 78 13.95 -23.67 17.87
CA ARG A 78 14.53 -22.89 18.98
C ARG A 78 16.01 -23.19 19.12
N GLU A 79 16.39 -24.46 19.12
CA GLU A 79 17.79 -24.88 19.21
C GLU A 79 18.63 -24.35 18.05
N GLU A 80 18.08 -24.36 16.82
CA GLU A 80 18.76 -23.77 15.66
C GLU A 80 18.95 -22.25 15.81
N ARG A 81 17.91 -21.55 16.27
CA ARG A 81 18.00 -20.11 16.53
C ARG A 81 19.03 -19.79 17.61
N GLU A 82 19.04 -20.56 18.69
CA GLU A 82 20.02 -20.40 19.78
C GLU A 82 21.44 -20.65 19.29
N LYS A 83 21.66 -21.66 18.45
CA LYS A 83 22.97 -21.91 17.82
C LYS A 83 23.43 -20.72 16.98
N ARG A 84 22.56 -20.16 16.13
CA ARG A 84 22.88 -18.96 15.33
C ARG A 84 23.24 -17.76 16.21
N ILE A 85 22.45 -17.50 17.24
CA ILE A 85 22.72 -16.40 18.18
C ILE A 85 24.05 -16.64 18.90
N GLN A 86 24.34 -17.86 19.35
CA GLN A 86 25.63 -18.17 19.98
C GLN A 86 26.80 -17.99 19.02
N GLU A 87 26.65 -18.34 17.75
CA GLU A 87 27.66 -18.10 16.71
C GLU A 87 27.88 -16.61 16.46
N GLU A 88 26.81 -15.81 16.42
CA GLU A 88 26.86 -14.35 16.28
C GLU A 88 27.44 -13.65 17.53
N MET A 89 27.14 -14.17 18.73
CA MET A 89 27.62 -13.62 20.00
C MET A 89 29.05 -14.04 20.34
N LYS A 90 29.63 -15.03 19.65
CA LYS A 90 31.07 -15.32 19.80
C LYS A 90 31.82 -14.01 19.50
N PRO A 91 32.65 -13.52 20.44
CA PRO A 91 33.34 -12.25 20.27
C PRO A 91 34.33 -12.39 19.11
N LEU A 92 33.89 -12.00 17.92
CA LEU A 92 34.76 -11.90 16.77
C LEU A 92 35.66 -10.70 17.06
N LYS A 93 36.93 -10.96 17.37
CA LYS A 93 37.95 -9.92 17.48
C LYS A 93 38.11 -9.31 16.10
N VAL A 94 37.34 -8.25 15.83
CA VAL A 94 37.47 -7.48 14.59
C VAL A 94 38.83 -6.79 14.63
N PRO A 95 39.69 -6.97 13.61
CA PRO A 95 40.98 -6.29 13.58
C PRO A 95 40.76 -4.78 13.50
N SER A 96 41.61 -4.01 14.19
CA SER A 96 41.51 -2.54 14.28
C SER A 96 41.38 -1.87 12.91
N GLU A 97 42.11 -2.35 11.91
CA GLU A 97 42.04 -1.85 10.53
C GLU A 97 40.63 -1.92 9.92
N THR A 98 39.87 -2.98 10.24
CA THR A 98 38.50 -3.12 9.73
C THR A 98 37.56 -2.14 10.42
N VAL A 99 37.78 -1.90 11.72
CA VAL A 99 37.04 -0.88 12.48
C VAL A 99 37.33 0.50 11.88
N GLU A 100 38.60 0.84 11.67
CA GLU A 100 39.01 2.13 11.08
C GLU A 100 38.45 2.33 9.65
N ARG A 101 38.49 1.30 8.80
CA ARG A 101 37.87 1.37 7.47
C ARG A 101 36.35 1.60 7.58
N SER A 102 35.69 0.93 8.51
CA SER A 102 34.24 1.08 8.71
C SER A 102 33.88 2.47 9.22
N THR A 103 34.65 3.04 10.15
CA THR A 103 34.41 4.39 10.69
C THR A 103 34.69 5.46 9.64
N CYS A 104 35.77 5.33 8.86
CA CYS A 104 36.06 6.20 7.72
C CYS A 104 34.95 6.16 6.67
N ARG A 105 34.41 4.96 6.37
CA ARG A 105 33.27 4.81 5.45
C ARG A 105 32.03 5.53 5.98
N LEU A 106 31.63 5.24 7.22
CA LEU A 106 30.47 5.87 7.86
C LEU A 106 30.61 7.40 7.94
N TYR A 107 31.81 7.89 8.26
CA TYR A 107 32.10 9.31 8.27
C TYR A 107 31.91 9.93 6.87
N THR A 108 32.50 9.32 5.85
CA THR A 108 32.38 9.79 4.45
C THR A 108 30.93 9.80 3.98
N GLU A 109 30.19 8.71 4.21
CA GLU A 109 28.76 8.60 3.92
C GLU A 109 27.96 9.68 4.65
N SER A 110 28.27 9.96 5.91
CA SER A 110 27.60 11.00 6.70
C SER A 110 27.83 12.41 6.12
N ILE A 111 29.05 12.70 5.66
CA ILE A 111 29.40 13.98 5.03
C ILE A 111 28.71 14.12 3.68
N GLN A 112 28.71 13.06 2.87
CA GLN A 112 27.98 13.03 1.60
C GLN A 112 26.48 13.28 1.80
N ARG A 113 25.87 12.60 2.78
CA ARG A 113 24.46 12.80 3.13
C ARG A 113 24.17 14.23 3.58
N LYS A 114 25.06 14.84 4.37
CA LYS A 114 24.94 16.26 4.77
C LYS A 114 25.04 17.20 3.57
N LYS A 115 26.00 16.97 2.66
CA LYS A 115 26.15 17.78 1.43
C LYS A 115 24.92 17.68 0.53
N ALA A 116 24.41 16.47 0.29
CA ALA A 116 23.20 16.26 -0.49
C ALA A 116 21.99 16.97 0.14
N ASN A 117 21.82 16.88 1.46
CA ASN A 117 20.76 17.59 2.18
C ASN A 117 20.90 19.12 2.04
N LEU A 118 22.11 19.67 2.17
CA LEU A 118 22.33 21.11 1.96
C LEU A 118 22.00 21.55 0.53
N GLU A 119 22.32 20.74 -0.48
CA GLU A 119 21.95 21.03 -1.86
C GLU A 119 20.44 20.96 -2.09
N GLU A 120 19.74 20.00 -1.48
CA GLU A 120 18.28 19.93 -1.52
C GLU A 120 17.64 21.13 -0.83
N ILE A 121 18.13 21.54 0.34
CA ILE A 121 17.67 22.74 1.05
C ILE A 121 17.88 23.97 0.18
N LYS A 122 19.06 24.12 -0.44
CA LYS A 122 19.34 25.23 -1.36
C LYS A 122 18.34 25.25 -2.52
N LYS A 123 18.04 24.11 -3.14
CA LYS A 123 17.05 24.02 -4.23
C LYS A 123 15.63 24.37 -3.78
N ARG A 124 15.25 24.01 -2.55
CA ARG A 124 13.89 24.26 -2.02
C ARG A 124 13.69 25.69 -1.53
N HIS A 125 14.71 26.31 -0.95
CA HIS A 125 14.57 27.57 -0.22
C HIS A 125 15.27 28.76 -0.88
N LEU A 126 16.25 28.55 -1.75
CA LEU A 126 16.81 29.65 -2.54
C LEU A 126 15.89 29.87 -3.74
N TYR A 127 15.34 31.08 -3.82
CA TYR A 127 14.64 31.55 -5.00
C TYR A 127 15.60 31.50 -6.20
N ALA A 128 15.34 30.58 -7.12
CA ALA A 128 15.96 30.61 -8.43
C ALA A 128 15.36 31.80 -9.19
N GLY A 129 16.01 32.96 -9.06
CA GLY A 129 15.61 34.15 -9.79
C GLY A 129 15.59 33.89 -11.30
N PRO A 130 14.91 34.75 -12.07
CA PRO A 130 14.93 34.68 -13.52
C PRO A 130 16.39 34.56 -14.02
N PRO A 131 16.65 33.78 -15.08
CA PRO A 131 17.99 33.65 -15.62
C PRO A 131 18.57 35.04 -15.86
N MET A 132 19.80 35.27 -15.38
CA MET A 132 20.51 36.53 -15.64
C MET A 132 20.61 36.71 -17.15
N VAL A 133 19.83 37.64 -17.69
CA VAL A 133 19.96 38.08 -19.07
C VAL A 133 21.21 38.93 -19.14
N GLN A 134 22.32 38.33 -19.55
CA GLN A 134 23.53 39.07 -19.90
C GLN A 134 23.23 39.83 -21.20
N LYS A 135 22.82 41.10 -21.06
CA LYS A 135 22.66 42.01 -22.20
C LYS A 135 24.01 42.32 -22.82
N LYS A 136 24.03 42.50 -24.13
CA LYS A 136 25.25 42.93 -24.84
C LYS A 136 25.60 44.36 -24.41
N PHE A 137 26.90 44.66 -24.40
CA PHE A 137 27.40 45.98 -24.02
C PHE A 137 26.81 47.13 -24.87
N SER A 138 26.50 46.87 -26.15
CA SER A 138 25.80 47.81 -27.04
C SER A 138 24.40 48.15 -26.54
N GLU A 139 23.61 47.14 -26.15
CA GLU A 139 22.25 47.33 -25.61
C GLU A 139 22.27 48.11 -24.29
N ILE A 140 23.29 47.87 -23.45
CA ILE A 140 23.48 48.61 -22.20
C ILE A 140 23.76 50.10 -22.50
N ARG A 141 24.62 50.41 -23.46
CA ARG A 141 24.90 51.79 -23.87
C ARG A 141 23.66 52.52 -24.40
N GLU A 142 22.85 51.85 -25.22
CA GLU A 142 21.58 52.40 -25.72
C GLU A 142 20.58 52.64 -24.58
N TYR A 143 20.49 51.72 -23.62
CA TYR A 143 19.61 51.88 -22.47
C TYR A 143 20.03 53.05 -21.57
N VAL A 144 21.34 53.18 -21.31
CA VAL A 144 21.90 54.28 -20.50
C VAL A 144 21.69 55.62 -21.18
N THR A 145 21.92 55.73 -22.49
CA THR A 145 21.68 56.98 -23.23
C THR A 145 20.22 57.41 -23.17
N ARG A 146 19.26 56.48 -23.26
CA ARG A 146 17.83 56.80 -23.08
C ARG A 146 17.50 57.29 -21.67
N LEU A 147 18.14 56.71 -20.63
CA LEU A 147 17.94 57.12 -19.24
C LEU A 147 18.62 58.43 -18.89
N ALA A 148 19.72 58.76 -19.57
CA ALA A 148 20.48 59.99 -19.36
C ALA A 148 19.75 61.23 -19.88
N VAL A 149 18.78 61.07 -20.79
CA VAL A 149 17.96 62.20 -21.27
C VAL A 149 17.03 62.65 -20.13
N PRO A 150 17.19 63.89 -19.62
CA PRO A 150 16.33 64.42 -18.57
C PRO A 150 14.87 64.48 -19.05
N LYS A 151 13.93 63.99 -18.24
CA LYS A 151 12.48 64.02 -18.57
C LYS A 151 11.92 65.45 -18.65
N LYS A 152 12.57 66.41 -17.99
CA LYS A 152 12.19 67.82 -17.98
C LYS A 152 13.31 68.59 -18.66
N ARG A 153 13.08 69.03 -19.89
CA ARG A 153 13.94 69.98 -20.60
C ARG A 153 13.29 71.35 -20.52
N GLU A 154 14.07 72.37 -20.19
CA GLU A 154 13.64 73.76 -20.30
C GLU A 154 13.68 74.15 -21.78
N PHE A 155 12.56 74.67 -22.28
CA PHE A 155 12.46 75.12 -23.67
C PHE A 155 12.89 76.57 -23.75
N THR A 156 13.77 76.89 -24.70
CA THR A 156 14.16 78.27 -24.98
C THR A 156 13.00 78.99 -25.68
N ILE A 157 12.90 80.31 -25.48
CA ILE A 157 11.84 81.15 -26.09
C ILE A 157 11.79 80.96 -27.62
N ASP A 158 12.93 80.79 -28.29
CA ASP A 158 12.99 80.55 -29.74
C ASP A 158 12.39 79.19 -30.15
N GLU A 159 12.60 78.15 -29.35
CA GLU A 159 12.00 76.83 -29.58
C GLU A 159 10.48 76.91 -29.40
N ILE A 160 10.04 77.60 -28.36
CA ILE A 160 8.63 77.88 -28.10
C ILE A 160 8.03 78.66 -29.28
N ASN A 161 8.69 79.73 -29.73
CA ASN A 161 8.22 80.56 -30.85
C ASN A 161 8.15 79.78 -32.17
N LYS A 162 9.06 78.83 -32.41
CA LYS A 162 8.99 77.91 -33.57
C LYS A 162 7.78 76.99 -33.48
N ILE A 163 7.51 76.39 -32.31
CA ILE A 163 6.35 75.51 -32.11
C ILE A 163 5.03 76.25 -32.33
N TYR A 164 4.95 77.52 -31.92
CA TYR A 164 3.75 78.35 -32.07
C TYR A 164 3.67 79.12 -33.40
N GLY A 165 4.62 78.94 -34.32
CA GLY A 165 4.63 79.67 -35.60
C GLY A 165 4.79 81.19 -35.46
N LEU A 166 5.32 81.65 -34.32
CA LEU A 166 5.55 83.06 -34.03
C LEU A 166 6.93 83.53 -34.52
N ALA A 167 7.85 82.60 -34.75
CA ALA A 167 9.14 82.92 -35.36
C ALA A 167 8.93 83.23 -36.84
N ALA A 168 9.28 84.45 -37.25
CA ALA A 168 9.38 84.80 -38.66
C ALA A 168 10.43 83.88 -39.30
N GLU A 169 9.98 83.00 -40.19
CA GLU A 169 10.84 82.20 -41.05
C GLU A 169 11.93 83.11 -41.65
N PRO A 170 13.23 82.82 -41.44
CA PRO A 170 14.29 83.56 -42.10
C PRO A 170 14.23 83.22 -43.59
N VAL A 171 13.52 84.06 -44.33
CA VAL A 171 13.54 84.10 -45.79
C VAL A 171 15.00 84.31 -46.22
N ASN A 172 15.59 83.26 -46.77
CA ASN A 172 16.75 83.29 -47.65
C ASN A 172 17.93 84.19 -47.22
N ALA A 173 18.78 83.69 -46.33
CA ALA A 173 20.20 84.05 -46.33
C ALA A 173 21.02 82.76 -46.42
N MET A 174 21.13 82.31 -47.66
CA MET A 174 22.11 81.37 -48.18
C MET A 174 23.53 81.91 -47.87
N GLY A 175 24.38 81.10 -47.22
CA GLY A 175 25.78 81.42 -46.92
C GLY A 175 25.94 82.12 -45.57
N VAL A 176 26.70 81.60 -44.61
CA VAL A 176 28.08 81.15 -44.73
C VAL A 176 28.34 80.03 -43.72
N SER A 177 28.88 78.94 -44.27
CA SER A 177 29.64 77.92 -43.55
C SER A 177 30.91 78.52 -42.93
N GLY A 178 31.02 78.46 -41.61
CA GLY A 178 32.26 78.59 -40.85
C GLY A 178 31.97 78.00 -39.47
N GLY A 179 32.41 76.79 -39.12
CA GLY A 179 33.77 76.30 -39.32
C GLY A 179 34.68 76.92 -38.26
N ALA A 180 34.29 76.84 -36.98
CA ALA A 180 35.18 77.08 -35.85
C ALA A 180 35.26 75.79 -35.05
N ASP A 181 36.27 75.02 -35.41
CA ASP A 181 36.75 73.84 -34.71
C ASP A 181 37.27 74.19 -33.30
N ALA A 182 37.25 73.15 -32.46
CA ALA A 182 38.21 72.89 -31.39
C ALA A 182 38.22 73.81 -30.16
N ALA A 183 37.39 73.45 -29.17
CA ALA A 183 37.80 73.49 -27.76
C ALA A 183 37.22 72.26 -27.05
N GLY A 184 37.80 71.10 -27.36
CA GLY A 184 37.60 69.86 -26.61
C GLY A 184 38.87 69.55 -25.81
N GLY A 185 38.70 69.22 -24.54
CA GLY A 185 39.68 68.45 -23.78
C GLY A 185 40.32 69.14 -22.58
N GLU A 186 39.54 69.44 -21.54
CA GLU A 186 40.09 69.36 -20.17
C GLU A 186 39.78 67.96 -19.63
N ALA A 187 40.75 67.07 -19.84
CA ALA A 187 40.80 65.77 -19.21
C ALA A 187 41.20 65.98 -17.73
N HIS A 188 40.26 65.70 -16.83
CA HIS A 188 40.55 65.52 -15.41
C HIS A 188 41.55 64.36 -15.26
N ASN A 189 42.76 64.72 -14.84
CA ASN A 189 43.85 63.79 -14.58
C ASN A 189 43.66 63.14 -13.21
N GLU A 190 43.71 61.82 -13.20
CA GLU A 190 43.66 60.94 -12.03
C GLU A 190 44.90 61.17 -11.13
N SER A 191 44.67 61.42 -9.83
CA SER A 191 45.49 61.00 -8.68
C SER A 191 44.70 61.15 -7.40
#